data_AF-A0A935ZCA9-F1
#
_entry.id   AF-A0A935ZCA9-F1
#
_cell.length_a   1.000
_cell.length_b   1.000
_cell.length_c   1.000
_cell.angle_alpha   90.00
_cell.angle_beta   90.00
_cell.angle_gamma   90.00
#
_symmetry.space_group_name_H-M   'P 1'
#
loop_
_entity.id
_entity.type
_entity.pdbx_description
1 polymer ?
#
loop_
_entity_poly.entity_id
_entity_poly.type
_entity_poly.pdbx_seq_one_letter_code
_entity_poly.pdbx_strand_id
1 'polypeptide(L)'
;MTADATPDAIERRHAPEASAPWLFSRELDAALLVVPYLVALVAFVASGLSLSGGLPRAYAAWGSQFVLGNTTHVILTFLLLGARRDLLHAAPGQARTIIVGASLTWGVAFGSYYALDRYAPTLMDLFLAFVITLASHHTFSQSKGIWSLYAMRAPAPPSPSERTMQQRYVPVALILVMVRWLFVAAGPGKVFPFIGAVPGLEAPLPYAVTFVLAAAWGFFAVATVRAAAGDAPFYAQAKSRYVAASALAVLVMIVVPPWGSVIASGMHGIEYFLLTRRMLRPFPGEETPVGPRVVVPAMLVAIAPLLVVGMTTAPFSPRPGRLATLAMFAMNAVVLAHYFADAFTYRFRIPSVRKNALARLGFGPPLAPKG
;
A
#
# COMPACT_ATOMS: atom_id res chain seq x y z
N MET A 1 40.97 -22.63 24.38
CA MET A 1 40.73 -21.17 24.45
C MET A 1 39.81 -20.79 23.29
N THR A 2 38.50 -20.85 23.52
CA THR A 2 37.47 -20.34 22.61
C THR A 2 36.47 -19.64 23.49
N ALA A 3 36.41 -18.31 23.37
CA ALA A 3 35.68 -17.44 24.28
C ALA A 3 34.17 -17.76 24.28
N ASP A 4 33.64 -17.97 25.47
CA ASP A 4 32.21 -18.01 25.77
C ASP A 4 31.55 -16.72 25.29
N ALA A 5 30.69 -16.84 24.27
CA ALA A 5 29.74 -15.81 23.95
C ALA A 5 28.69 -15.80 25.07
N THR A 6 28.79 -14.83 25.99
CA THR A 6 27.81 -14.64 27.06
C THR A 6 26.39 -14.48 26.48
N PRO A 7 25.35 -14.95 27.18
CA PRO A 7 23.94 -14.79 26.77
C PRO A 7 23.58 -13.34 26.40
N ASP A 8 24.19 -12.37 27.10
CA ASP A 8 24.10 -10.93 26.82
C ASP A 8 24.51 -10.53 25.40
N ALA A 9 25.47 -11.22 24.77
CA ALA A 9 25.94 -10.90 23.43
C ALA A 9 24.99 -11.38 22.33
N ILE A 10 24.17 -12.39 22.62
CA ILE A 10 23.12 -12.91 21.72
C ILE A 10 21.83 -12.10 21.92
N GLU A 11 21.49 -11.70 23.15
CA GLU A 11 20.37 -10.80 23.42
C GLU A 11 20.56 -9.40 22.82
N ARG A 12 21.79 -8.85 22.84
CA ARG A 12 22.07 -7.55 22.20
C ARG A 12 21.97 -7.56 20.67
N ARG A 13 22.10 -8.71 19.99
CA ARG A 13 21.89 -8.80 18.53
C ARG A 13 20.41 -8.82 18.14
N HIS A 14 19.50 -9.01 19.08
CA HIS A 14 18.09 -9.26 18.81
C HIS A 14 17.10 -8.37 19.59
N ALA A 15 17.56 -7.57 20.55
CA ALA A 15 16.81 -6.41 21.00
C ALA A 15 16.61 -5.47 19.80
N PRO A 16 15.39 -4.96 19.53
CA PRO A 16 15.23 -3.90 18.56
C PRO A 16 16.07 -2.74 19.07
N GLU A 17 17.15 -2.43 18.36
CA GLU A 17 17.94 -1.25 18.65
C GLU A 17 16.99 -0.05 18.61
N ALA A 18 16.61 0.42 19.79
CA ALA A 18 15.90 1.67 20.01
C ALA A 18 16.74 2.89 19.57
N SER A 19 17.90 2.65 18.94
CA SER A 19 18.90 3.62 18.51
C SER A 19 18.81 4.05 17.03
N ALA A 20 18.00 3.40 16.19
CA ALA A 20 17.88 3.77 14.77
C ALA A 20 16.57 4.53 14.46
N PRO A 21 16.62 5.75 13.88
CA PRO A 21 15.44 6.57 13.57
C PRO A 21 14.66 6.01 12.36
N TRP A 22 15.27 5.08 11.64
CA TRP A 22 14.75 4.44 10.43
C TRP A 22 13.94 3.19 10.78
N LEU A 23 12.84 2.97 10.08
CA LEU A 23 11.93 1.86 10.32
C LEU A 23 12.56 0.53 9.92
N PHE A 24 13.21 0.46 8.76
CA PHE A 24 13.91 -0.72 8.26
C PHE A 24 15.43 -0.54 8.26
N SER A 25 15.94 0.37 7.44
CA SER A 25 17.31 0.86 7.40
C SER A 25 17.33 2.21 6.68
N ARG A 26 18.40 2.99 6.79
CA ARG A 26 18.50 4.28 6.10
C ARG A 26 18.32 4.13 4.58
N GLU A 27 18.94 3.11 4.00
CA GLU A 27 18.96 2.85 2.57
C GLU A 27 17.59 2.36 2.09
N LEU A 28 16.96 1.45 2.82
CA LEU A 28 15.64 0.91 2.48
C LEU A 28 14.55 1.96 2.63
N ASP A 29 14.60 2.74 3.70
CA ASP A 29 13.66 3.84 3.91
C ASP A 29 13.88 4.93 2.85
N ALA A 30 15.13 5.27 2.49
CA ALA A 30 15.38 6.21 1.40
C ALA A 30 14.89 5.67 0.05
N ALA A 31 15.12 4.38 -0.26
CA ALA A 31 14.66 3.76 -1.49
C ALA A 31 13.12 3.77 -1.58
N LEU A 32 12.42 3.49 -0.48
CA LEU A 32 10.97 3.60 -0.39
C LEU A 32 10.47 5.01 -0.78
N LEU A 33 11.18 6.06 -0.38
CA LEU A 33 10.79 7.46 -0.63
C LEU A 33 11.19 7.94 -2.03
N VAL A 34 12.27 7.43 -2.60
CA VAL A 34 12.88 7.99 -3.82
C VAL A 34 12.54 7.19 -5.07
N VAL A 35 12.55 5.85 -4.99
CA VAL A 35 12.39 5.00 -6.19
C VAL A 35 11.04 5.21 -6.88
N PRO A 36 9.88 5.21 -6.19
CA PRO A 36 8.59 5.43 -6.86
C PRO A 36 8.51 6.78 -7.58
N TYR A 37 9.10 7.82 -6.97
CA TYR A 37 9.15 9.17 -7.53
C TYR A 37 10.05 9.27 -8.74
N LEU A 38 11.26 8.69 -8.68
CA LEU A 38 12.19 8.68 -9.82
C LEU A 38 11.59 7.92 -11.00
N VAL A 39 10.98 6.76 -10.77
CA VAL A 39 10.31 5.98 -11.83
C VAL A 39 9.20 6.82 -12.48
N ALA A 40 8.35 7.47 -11.68
CA ALA A 40 7.30 8.33 -12.20
C ALA A 40 7.85 9.54 -12.96
N LEU A 41 8.89 10.20 -12.44
CA LEU A 41 9.50 11.38 -13.07
C LEU A 41 10.18 11.04 -14.40
N VAL A 42 10.99 9.98 -14.45
CA VAL A 42 11.66 9.53 -15.68
C VAL A 42 10.63 9.20 -16.75
N ALA A 43 9.57 8.48 -16.38
CA ALA A 43 8.50 8.14 -17.31
C ALA A 43 7.66 9.35 -17.73
N PHE A 44 7.46 10.33 -16.84
CA PHE A 44 6.80 11.60 -17.16
C PHE A 44 7.60 12.41 -18.18
N VAL A 45 8.91 12.58 -17.96
CA VAL A 45 9.80 13.27 -18.90
C VAL A 45 9.82 12.55 -20.25
N ALA A 46 9.95 11.22 -20.25
CA ALA A 46 9.89 10.42 -21.47
C ALA A 46 8.54 10.53 -22.20
N SER A 47 7.42 10.67 -21.47
CA SER A 47 6.09 10.91 -22.04
C SER A 47 6.00 12.26 -22.74
N GLY A 48 6.59 13.32 -22.18
CA GLY A 48 6.62 14.65 -22.77
C GLY A 48 7.53 14.76 -24.01
N LEU A 49 8.59 13.95 -24.08
CA LEU A 49 9.51 13.90 -25.23
C LEU A 49 9.04 12.95 -26.35
N SER A 50 8.05 12.10 -26.09
CA SER A 50 7.58 11.10 -27.04
C SER A 50 6.33 11.57 -27.81
N LEU A 51 6.33 11.38 -29.13
CA LEU A 51 5.12 11.50 -29.97
C LEU A 51 4.03 10.45 -29.61
N SER A 52 4.38 9.40 -28.85
CA SER A 52 3.49 8.32 -28.44
C SER A 52 3.05 8.42 -26.96
N GLY A 53 3.00 9.64 -26.40
CA GLY A 53 2.94 9.98 -24.96
C GLY A 53 2.11 9.11 -23.99
N GLY A 54 1.14 8.31 -24.45
CA GLY A 54 0.46 7.29 -23.64
C GLY A 54 1.32 6.08 -23.23
N LEU A 55 2.33 5.72 -24.01
CA LEU A 55 3.14 4.50 -23.79
C LEU A 55 4.02 4.58 -22.52
N PRO A 56 4.80 5.65 -22.26
CA PRO A 56 5.62 5.73 -21.04
C PRO A 56 4.80 5.71 -19.74
N ARG A 57 3.60 6.29 -19.76
CA ARG A 57 2.66 6.22 -18.63
C ARG A 57 2.20 4.78 -18.37
N ALA A 58 1.89 4.02 -19.42
CA ALA A 58 1.48 2.62 -19.28
C ALA A 58 2.62 1.76 -18.70
N TYR A 59 3.87 1.99 -19.12
CA TYR A 59 5.05 1.36 -18.53
C TYR A 59 5.23 1.71 -17.05
N ALA A 60 5.04 2.98 -16.67
CA ALA A 60 5.17 3.41 -15.28
C ALA A 60 4.07 2.82 -14.39
N ALA A 61 2.84 2.80 -14.89
CA ALA A 61 1.72 2.11 -14.22
C ALA A 61 2.05 0.62 -14.02
N TRP A 62 2.46 -0.06 -15.08
CA TRP A 62 2.90 -1.46 -15.00
C TRP A 62 4.05 -1.65 -14.00
N GLY A 63 5.07 -0.78 -14.05
CA GLY A 63 6.22 -0.82 -13.14
C GLY A 63 5.80 -0.67 -11.68
N SER A 64 4.91 0.29 -11.38
CA SER A 64 4.38 0.45 -10.01
C SER A 64 3.58 -0.76 -9.54
N GLN A 65 2.80 -1.38 -10.43
CA GLN A 65 1.98 -2.53 -10.10
C GLN A 65 2.82 -3.80 -9.89
N PHE A 66 3.71 -4.11 -10.81
CA PHE A 66 4.36 -5.42 -10.86
C PHE A 66 5.81 -5.41 -10.38
N VAL A 67 6.59 -4.37 -10.73
CA VAL A 67 8.02 -4.28 -10.39
C VAL A 67 8.21 -3.78 -8.96
N LEU A 68 7.49 -2.73 -8.57
CA LEU A 68 7.54 -2.17 -7.20
C LEU A 68 6.64 -2.92 -6.21
N GLY A 69 5.92 -3.93 -6.70
CA GLY A 69 5.27 -4.93 -5.85
C GLY A 69 3.87 -4.56 -5.35
N ASN A 70 3.19 -3.57 -5.93
CA ASN A 70 1.83 -3.21 -5.51
C ASN A 70 0.80 -4.30 -5.81
N THR A 71 0.89 -5.08 -6.87
CA THR A 71 0.02 -6.25 -7.07
C THR A 71 0.60 -7.46 -6.35
N THR A 72 1.92 -7.53 -6.23
CA THR A 72 2.64 -8.60 -5.56
C THR A 72 2.26 -8.72 -4.08
N HIS A 73 2.09 -7.62 -3.34
CA HIS A 73 1.81 -7.68 -1.90
C HIS A 73 0.50 -8.38 -1.54
N VAL A 74 -0.46 -8.36 -2.46
CA VAL A 74 -1.73 -9.08 -2.36
C VAL A 74 -1.49 -10.55 -2.05
N ILE A 75 -0.59 -11.17 -2.83
CA ILE A 75 -0.21 -12.56 -2.69
C ILE A 75 0.70 -12.76 -1.48
N LEU A 76 1.58 -11.81 -1.20
CA LEU A 76 2.44 -11.86 -0.01
C LEU A 76 1.62 -11.89 1.28
N THR A 77 0.46 -11.25 1.31
CA THR A 77 -0.46 -11.28 2.46
C THR A 77 -0.99 -12.69 2.70
N PHE A 78 -1.45 -13.38 1.67
CA PHE A 78 -1.91 -14.77 1.78
C PHE A 78 -0.75 -15.73 2.09
N LEU A 79 0.41 -15.55 1.48
CA LEU A 79 1.61 -16.33 1.78
C LEU A 79 2.03 -16.15 3.25
N LEU A 80 2.01 -14.92 3.76
CA LEU A 80 2.29 -14.62 5.16
C LEU A 80 1.36 -15.40 6.08
N LEU A 81 0.06 -15.35 5.83
CA LEU A 81 -0.93 -16.08 6.62
C LEU A 81 -0.76 -17.60 6.52
N GLY A 82 -0.41 -18.13 5.35
CA GLY A 82 -0.13 -19.56 5.16
C GLY A 82 1.15 -20.02 5.86
N ALA A 83 2.20 -19.19 5.84
CA ALA A 83 3.49 -19.51 6.44
C ALA A 83 3.56 -19.24 7.97
N ARG A 84 2.62 -18.46 8.53
CA ARG A 84 2.66 -17.99 9.91
C ARG A 84 1.34 -18.26 10.63
N ARG A 85 1.26 -19.46 11.23
CA ARG A 85 0.10 -19.90 12.02
C ARG A 85 -0.21 -18.99 13.20
N ASP A 86 0.81 -18.38 13.82
CA ASP A 86 0.65 -17.42 14.90
C ASP A 86 -0.10 -16.15 14.49
N LEU A 87 0.02 -15.74 13.22
CA LEU A 87 -0.75 -14.63 12.66
C LEU A 87 -2.16 -15.08 12.25
N LEU A 88 -2.29 -16.22 11.57
CA LEU A 88 -3.58 -16.73 11.08
C LEU A 88 -4.54 -17.12 12.23
N HIS A 89 -4.01 -17.66 13.32
CA HIS A 89 -4.76 -18.08 14.51
C HIS A 89 -4.57 -17.12 15.69
N ALA A 90 -4.27 -15.84 15.42
CA ALA A 90 -4.08 -14.85 16.47
C ALA A 90 -5.35 -14.58 17.30
N ALA A 91 -6.54 -14.79 16.73
CA ALA A 91 -7.83 -14.64 17.42
C ALA A 91 -8.77 -15.83 17.16
N PRO A 92 -9.73 -16.10 18.08
CA PRO A 92 -10.72 -17.16 17.90
C PRO A 92 -11.49 -17.00 16.58
N GLY A 93 -11.58 -18.07 15.79
CA GLY A 93 -12.30 -18.08 14.51
C GLY A 93 -11.64 -17.32 13.36
N GLN A 94 -10.53 -16.62 13.58
CA GLN A 94 -9.89 -15.75 12.57
C GLN A 94 -9.56 -16.48 11.27
N ALA A 95 -8.99 -17.69 11.35
CA ALA A 95 -8.65 -18.47 10.16
C ALA A 95 -9.89 -18.77 9.29
N ARG A 96 -10.99 -19.19 9.91
CA ARG A 96 -12.26 -19.44 9.22
C ARG A 96 -12.82 -18.17 8.61
N THR A 97 -12.82 -17.07 9.38
CA THR A 97 -13.30 -15.77 8.90
C THR A 97 -12.50 -15.29 7.69
N ILE A 98 -11.17 -15.39 7.72
CA ILE A 98 -10.31 -14.98 6.61
C ILE A 98 -10.57 -15.85 5.38
N ILE A 99 -10.53 -17.19 5.51
CA ILE A 99 -10.68 -18.10 4.37
C ILE A 99 -12.07 -17.94 3.72
N VAL A 100 -13.13 -18.03 4.51
CA VAL A 100 -14.51 -17.94 3.99
C VAL A 100 -14.77 -16.54 3.46
N GLY A 101 -14.42 -15.49 4.22
CA GLY A 101 -14.68 -14.11 3.83
C GLY A 101 -13.89 -13.66 2.61
N ALA A 102 -12.61 -14.05 2.48
CA ALA A 102 -11.82 -13.79 1.28
C ALA A 102 -12.40 -14.52 0.06
N SER A 103 -12.82 -15.78 0.22
CA SER A 103 -13.41 -16.56 -0.87
C SER A 103 -14.75 -15.97 -1.35
N LEU A 104 -15.62 -15.56 -0.42
CA LEU A 104 -16.87 -14.88 -0.73
C LEU A 104 -16.62 -13.52 -1.39
N THR A 105 -15.69 -12.73 -0.85
CA THR A 105 -15.33 -11.43 -1.43
C THR A 105 -14.79 -11.60 -2.85
N TRP A 106 -13.94 -12.60 -3.08
CA TRP A 106 -13.45 -12.94 -4.42
C TRP A 106 -14.59 -13.30 -5.37
N GLY A 107 -15.48 -14.21 -4.97
CA GLY A 107 -16.60 -14.65 -5.81
C GLY A 107 -17.56 -13.52 -6.16
N VAL A 108 -17.93 -12.69 -5.18
CA VAL A 108 -18.79 -11.52 -5.37
C VAL A 108 -18.11 -10.48 -6.26
N ALA A 109 -16.83 -10.18 -6.02
CA ALA A 109 -16.08 -9.23 -6.84
C ALA A 109 -15.95 -9.70 -8.29
N PHE A 110 -15.50 -10.94 -8.50
CA PHE A 110 -15.37 -11.52 -9.84
C PHE A 110 -16.71 -11.55 -10.57
N GLY A 111 -17.76 -12.03 -9.90
CA GLY A 111 -19.12 -12.05 -10.44
C GLY A 111 -19.62 -10.65 -10.79
N SER A 112 -19.33 -9.64 -9.97
CA SER A 112 -19.70 -8.24 -10.23
C SER A 112 -18.96 -7.69 -11.45
N TYR A 113 -17.64 -7.87 -11.53
CA TYR A 113 -16.86 -7.46 -12.71
C TYR A 113 -17.41 -8.11 -13.98
N TYR A 114 -17.59 -9.43 -13.95
CA TYR A 114 -18.10 -10.19 -15.09
C TYR A 114 -19.51 -9.76 -15.50
N ALA A 115 -20.43 -9.64 -14.54
CA ALA A 115 -21.81 -9.30 -14.82
C ALA A 115 -21.98 -7.85 -15.29
N LEU A 116 -21.30 -6.90 -14.66
CA LEU A 116 -21.37 -5.50 -15.05
C LEU A 116 -20.76 -5.28 -16.44
N ASP A 117 -19.61 -5.89 -16.73
CA ASP A 117 -18.99 -5.80 -18.06
C ASP A 117 -19.91 -6.34 -19.15
N ARG A 118 -20.61 -7.45 -18.86
CA ARG A 118 -21.42 -8.13 -19.86
C ARG A 118 -22.82 -7.57 -20.03
N TYR A 119 -23.45 -7.15 -18.95
CA TYR A 119 -24.90 -6.87 -18.92
C TYR A 119 -25.23 -5.42 -18.55
N ALA A 120 -24.33 -4.68 -17.90
CA ALA A 120 -24.54 -3.29 -17.54
C ALA A 120 -23.26 -2.45 -17.62
N PRO A 121 -22.67 -2.27 -18.82
CA PRO A 121 -21.37 -1.59 -18.98
C PRO A 121 -21.36 -0.17 -18.41
N THR A 122 -22.51 0.53 -18.42
CA THR A 122 -22.65 1.85 -17.81
C THR A 122 -22.47 1.81 -16.30
N LEU A 123 -22.90 0.74 -15.62
CA LEU A 123 -22.71 0.59 -14.18
C LEU A 123 -21.28 0.14 -13.82
N MET A 124 -20.48 -0.31 -14.79
CA MET A 124 -19.07 -0.67 -14.56
C MET A 124 -18.26 0.54 -14.08
N ASP A 125 -18.45 1.72 -14.68
CA ASP A 125 -17.69 2.92 -14.30
C ASP A 125 -17.97 3.34 -12.85
N LEU A 126 -19.24 3.26 -12.43
CA LEU A 126 -19.63 3.50 -11.04
C LEU A 126 -19.01 2.46 -10.09
N PHE A 127 -19.00 1.20 -10.49
CA PHE A 127 -18.37 0.13 -9.72
C PHE A 127 -16.84 0.33 -9.60
N LEU A 128 -16.18 0.73 -10.69
CA LEU A 128 -14.76 1.07 -10.68
C LEU A 128 -14.47 2.27 -9.79
N ALA A 129 -15.31 3.31 -9.80
CA ALA A 129 -15.19 4.45 -8.89
C ALA A 129 -15.25 4.00 -7.42
N PHE A 130 -16.19 3.11 -7.09
CA PHE A 130 -16.30 2.54 -5.75
C PHE A 130 -15.03 1.74 -5.38
N VAL A 131 -14.58 0.83 -6.25
CA VAL A 131 -13.37 0.03 -6.00
C VAL A 131 -12.13 0.90 -5.82
N ILE A 132 -11.96 1.92 -6.66
CA ILE A 132 -10.82 2.83 -6.59
C ILE A 132 -10.87 3.68 -5.30
N THR A 133 -12.05 4.05 -4.82
CA THR A 133 -12.22 4.71 -3.52
C THR A 133 -11.72 3.81 -2.39
N LEU A 134 -12.11 2.54 -2.39
CA LEU A 134 -11.65 1.56 -1.40
C LEU A 134 -10.14 1.31 -1.48
N ALA A 135 -9.59 1.19 -2.69
CA ALA A 135 -8.16 1.04 -2.91
C ALA A 135 -7.38 2.25 -2.39
N SER A 136 -7.85 3.47 -2.69
CA SER A 136 -7.23 4.71 -2.20
C SER A 136 -7.29 4.81 -0.68
N HIS A 137 -8.42 4.46 -0.08
CA HIS A 137 -8.56 4.38 1.37
C HIS A 137 -7.56 3.39 1.97
N HIS A 138 -7.43 2.19 1.39
CA HIS A 138 -6.47 1.18 1.83
C HIS A 138 -5.03 1.71 1.78
N THR A 139 -4.61 2.32 0.67
CA THR A 139 -3.27 2.92 0.53
C THR A 139 -3.03 4.03 1.57
N PHE A 140 -3.96 4.96 1.75
CA PHE A 140 -3.78 6.05 2.73
C PHE A 140 -3.78 5.53 4.18
N SER A 141 -4.61 4.53 4.47
CA SER A 141 -4.63 3.87 5.77
C SER A 141 -3.31 3.15 6.04
N GLN A 142 -2.72 2.51 5.02
CA GLN A 142 -1.41 1.88 5.13
C GLN A 142 -0.33 2.92 5.43
N SER A 143 -0.32 4.05 4.72
CA SER A 143 0.68 5.10 4.99
C SER A 143 0.57 5.66 6.41
N LYS A 144 -0.65 5.82 6.92
CA LYS A 144 -0.89 6.15 8.33
C LYS A 144 -0.37 5.07 9.28
N GLY A 145 -0.51 3.80 8.93
CA GLY A 145 0.05 2.67 9.67
C GLY A 145 1.58 2.73 9.76
N ILE A 146 2.27 2.97 8.64
CA ILE A 146 3.73 3.14 8.59
C ILE A 146 4.18 4.35 9.40
N TRP A 147 3.49 5.49 9.29
CA TRP A 147 3.74 6.66 10.14
C TRP A 147 3.64 6.28 11.63
N SER A 148 2.64 5.49 12.02
CA SER A 148 2.50 5.02 13.40
C SER A 148 3.67 4.12 13.84
N LEU A 149 4.24 3.32 12.94
CA LEU A 149 5.43 2.51 13.23
C LEU A 149 6.68 3.36 13.47
N TYR A 150 6.88 4.43 12.68
CA TYR A 150 7.95 5.40 12.96
C TYR A 150 7.75 6.09 14.32
N ALA A 151 6.51 6.44 14.65
CA ALA A 151 6.18 7.01 15.96
C ALA A 151 6.48 6.04 17.12
N MET A 152 6.29 4.73 16.96
CA MET A 152 6.63 3.73 17.99
C MET A 152 8.13 3.51 18.17
N ARG A 153 8.98 3.90 17.20
CA ARG A 153 10.43 3.91 17.36
C ARG A 153 10.95 5.13 18.13
N ALA A 154 10.17 6.20 18.19
CA ALA A 154 10.58 7.40 18.89
C ALA A 154 10.60 7.17 20.41
N PRO A 155 11.56 7.78 21.14
CA PRO A 155 11.63 7.63 22.60
C PRO A 155 10.45 8.26 23.33
N ALA A 156 9.77 9.22 22.69
CA ALA A 156 8.60 9.90 23.24
C ALA A 156 7.34 9.53 22.43
N PRO A 157 6.17 9.42 23.10
CA PRO A 157 4.91 9.18 22.41
C PRO A 157 4.53 10.36 21.49
N PRO A 158 3.72 10.13 20.45
CA PRO A 158 3.22 11.19 19.57
C PRO A 158 2.55 12.33 20.34
N SER A 159 2.83 13.57 19.96
CA SER A 159 2.18 14.75 20.53
C SER A 159 0.66 14.76 20.27
N PRO A 160 -0.14 15.51 21.04
CA PRO A 160 -1.57 15.66 20.76
C PRO A 160 -1.84 16.13 19.32
N SER A 161 -1.04 17.10 18.84
CA SER A 161 -1.13 17.61 17.47
C SER A 161 -0.87 16.51 16.43
N GLU A 162 0.19 15.70 16.64
CA GLU A 162 0.50 14.58 15.76
C GLU A 162 -0.65 13.57 15.68
N ARG A 163 -1.24 13.22 16.84
CA ARG A 163 -2.39 12.30 16.89
C ARG A 163 -3.60 12.85 16.15
N THR A 164 -3.91 14.13 16.31
CA THR A 164 -5.00 14.79 15.58
C THR A 164 -4.75 14.76 14.07
N MET A 165 -3.52 15.04 13.63
CA MET A 165 -3.18 14.99 12.20
C MET A 165 -3.26 13.56 11.64
N GLN A 166 -2.77 12.55 12.36
CA GLN A 166 -2.91 11.15 11.98
C GLN A 166 -4.38 10.70 11.87
N GLN A 167 -5.25 11.17 12.76
CA GLN A 167 -6.68 10.85 12.70
C GLN A 167 -7.35 11.45 11.47
N ARG A 168 -6.97 12.68 11.08
CA ARG A 168 -7.55 13.42 9.96
C ARG A 168 -6.93 13.09 8.59
N TYR A 169 -5.71 12.53 8.56
CA TYR A 169 -4.95 12.29 7.33
C TYR A 169 -5.75 11.53 6.27
N VAL A 170 -6.25 10.34 6.61
CA VAL A 170 -6.99 9.48 5.67
C VAL A 170 -8.29 10.13 5.18
N PRO A 171 -9.22 10.59 6.05
CA PRO A 171 -10.45 11.19 5.55
C PRO A 171 -10.22 12.45 4.73
N VAL A 172 -9.28 13.32 5.12
CA VAL A 172 -8.97 14.54 4.35
C VAL A 172 -8.38 14.20 2.99
N ALA A 173 -7.37 13.32 2.93
CA ALA A 173 -6.77 12.88 1.67
C ALA A 173 -7.81 12.25 0.75
N LEU A 174 -8.64 11.34 1.28
CA LEU A 174 -9.65 10.63 0.52
C LEU A 174 -10.70 11.58 -0.05
N ILE A 175 -11.23 12.51 0.75
CA ILE A 175 -12.23 13.49 0.28
C ILE A 175 -11.65 14.33 -0.86
N LEU A 176 -10.46 14.90 -0.69
CA LEU A 176 -9.88 15.79 -1.71
C LEU A 176 -9.55 15.05 -3.00
N VAL A 177 -8.97 13.85 -2.91
CA VAL A 177 -8.66 13.01 -4.07
C VAL A 177 -9.93 12.53 -4.77
N MET A 178 -10.96 12.10 -4.04
CA MET A 178 -12.22 11.65 -4.64
C MET A 178 -12.98 12.82 -5.29
N VAL A 179 -13.01 14.00 -4.66
CA VAL A 179 -13.57 15.20 -5.29
C VAL A 179 -12.86 15.47 -6.62
N ARG A 180 -11.53 15.43 -6.61
CA ARG A 180 -10.72 15.63 -7.81
C ARG A 180 -10.98 14.60 -8.90
N TRP A 181 -11.08 13.31 -8.55
CA TRP A 181 -11.12 12.22 -9.52
C TRP A 181 -12.51 12.01 -10.11
N LEU A 182 -13.56 12.31 -9.34
CA LEU A 182 -14.94 12.02 -9.69
C LEU A 182 -15.69 13.24 -10.22
N PHE A 183 -15.32 14.45 -9.80
CA PHE A 183 -16.13 15.65 -10.05
C PHE A 183 -15.41 16.81 -10.75
N VAL A 184 -14.07 16.80 -10.81
CA VAL A 184 -13.29 17.89 -11.43
C VAL A 184 -12.81 17.50 -12.82
N ALA A 185 -12.98 18.40 -13.79
CA ALA A 185 -12.54 18.22 -15.17
C ALA A 185 -11.02 17.94 -15.27
N ALA A 186 -10.62 17.10 -16.25
CA ALA A 186 -9.21 16.74 -16.45
C ALA A 186 -8.32 17.85 -17.02
N GLY A 187 -8.90 18.97 -17.46
CA GLY A 187 -8.19 20.14 -18.01
C GLY A 187 -8.77 20.63 -19.35
N PRO A 188 -8.22 21.71 -19.94
CA PRO A 188 -8.67 22.24 -21.23
C PRO A 188 -8.61 21.17 -22.33
N GLY A 189 -9.68 21.06 -23.13
CA GLY A 189 -9.77 20.11 -24.25
C GLY A 189 -9.98 18.65 -23.86
N LYS A 190 -10.19 18.34 -22.58
CA LYS A 190 -10.52 16.99 -22.09
C LYS A 190 -11.87 16.99 -21.40
N VAL A 191 -12.83 16.30 -22.00
CA VAL A 191 -14.12 16.01 -21.38
C VAL A 191 -13.91 14.80 -20.46
N PHE A 192 -14.50 14.81 -19.27
CA PHE A 192 -14.54 13.74 -18.23
C PHE A 192 -13.61 13.88 -16.99
N PRO A 193 -14.12 13.49 -15.79
CA PRO A 193 -13.31 13.17 -14.62
C PRO A 193 -12.40 11.95 -14.87
N PHE A 194 -11.41 11.70 -14.01
CA PHE A 194 -10.51 10.56 -14.14
C PHE A 194 -11.25 9.21 -14.15
N ILE A 195 -12.40 9.12 -13.48
CA ILE A 195 -13.22 7.89 -13.39
C ILE A 195 -14.69 8.13 -13.77
N GLY A 196 -15.21 9.34 -13.57
CA GLY A 196 -16.63 9.66 -13.83
C GLY A 196 -17.54 9.19 -12.70
N ALA A 197 -18.16 10.13 -11.96
CA ALA A 197 -19.13 9.76 -10.92
C ALA A 197 -20.45 9.23 -11.53
N VAL A 198 -20.85 9.79 -12.67
CA VAL A 198 -22.05 9.42 -13.41
C VAL A 198 -21.68 9.19 -14.87
N PRO A 199 -21.93 8.00 -15.43
CA PRO A 199 -21.62 7.69 -16.82
C PRO A 199 -22.28 8.68 -17.77
N GLY A 200 -21.51 9.23 -18.72
CA GLY A 200 -22.01 10.12 -19.76
C GLY A 200 -22.28 11.56 -19.34
N LEU A 201 -22.05 11.94 -18.08
CA LEU A 201 -22.13 13.34 -17.64
C LEU A 201 -20.76 14.01 -17.65
N GLU A 202 -20.76 15.30 -18.03
CA GLU A 202 -19.58 16.14 -17.86
C GLU A 202 -19.24 16.34 -16.38
N ALA A 203 -17.96 16.61 -16.10
CA ALA A 203 -17.51 16.90 -14.76
C ALA A 203 -18.21 18.17 -14.23
N PRO A 204 -18.89 18.13 -13.07
CA PRO A 204 -19.65 19.28 -12.57
C PRO A 204 -18.76 20.44 -12.07
N LEU A 205 -17.47 20.21 -11.83
CA LEU A 205 -16.54 21.23 -11.32
C LEU A 205 -15.45 21.57 -12.36
N PRO A 206 -15.12 22.87 -12.51
CA PRO A 206 -14.12 23.31 -13.48
C PRO A 206 -12.70 22.92 -13.04
N TYR A 207 -11.79 22.79 -14.02
CA TYR A 207 -10.40 22.40 -13.79
C TYR A 207 -9.68 23.24 -12.72
N ALA A 208 -10.01 24.54 -12.63
CA ALA A 208 -9.43 25.46 -11.65
C ALA A 208 -9.61 24.99 -10.18
N VAL A 209 -10.67 24.22 -9.89
CA VAL A 209 -10.89 23.62 -8.56
C VAL A 209 -9.73 22.72 -8.15
N THR A 210 -9.00 22.12 -9.09
CA THR A 210 -7.78 21.34 -8.81
C THR A 210 -6.79 22.11 -7.96
N PHE A 211 -6.57 23.41 -8.25
CA PHE A 211 -5.61 24.23 -7.51
C PHE A 211 -6.12 24.62 -6.12
N VAL A 212 -7.44 24.78 -5.96
CA VAL A 212 -8.06 24.98 -4.64
C VAL A 212 -7.90 23.74 -3.78
N LEU A 213 -8.16 22.54 -4.32
CA LEU A 213 -7.96 21.27 -3.63
C LEU A 213 -6.48 21.05 -3.28
N ALA A 214 -5.57 21.37 -4.22
CA ALA A 214 -4.14 21.27 -4.00
C ALA A 214 -3.64 22.24 -2.93
N ALA A 215 -4.16 23.46 -2.88
CA ALA A 215 -3.83 24.43 -1.83
C ALA A 215 -4.36 23.97 -0.46
N ALA A 216 -5.62 23.53 -0.39
CA ALA A 216 -6.22 22.98 0.83
C ALA A 216 -5.41 21.79 1.36
N TRP A 217 -5.02 20.87 0.46
CA TRP A 217 -4.12 19.77 0.81
C TRP A 217 -2.75 20.27 1.24
N GLY A 218 -2.16 21.24 0.55
CA GLY A 218 -0.85 21.82 0.87
C GLY A 218 -0.79 22.39 2.28
N PHE A 219 -1.80 23.17 2.69
CA PHE A 219 -1.90 23.67 4.06
C PHE A 219 -2.00 22.54 5.08
N PHE A 220 -2.86 21.56 4.83
CA PHE A 220 -3.01 20.40 5.70
C PHE A 220 -1.72 19.55 5.77
N ALA A 221 -1.05 19.34 4.64
CA ALA A 221 0.19 18.58 4.52
C ALA A 221 1.33 19.26 5.29
N VAL A 222 1.50 20.59 5.16
CA VAL A 222 2.50 21.35 5.91
C VAL A 222 2.24 21.24 7.42
N ALA A 223 0.99 21.38 7.85
CA ALA A 223 0.62 21.19 9.26
C ALA A 223 0.90 19.77 9.75
N THR A 224 0.60 18.77 8.92
CA THR A 224 0.84 17.34 9.20
C THR A 224 2.33 17.04 9.33
N VAL A 225 3.17 17.53 8.41
CA VAL A 225 4.62 17.34 8.43
C VAL A 225 5.25 18.05 9.63
N ARG A 226 4.81 19.26 9.95
CA ARG A 226 5.25 19.99 11.15
C ARG A 226 4.88 19.24 12.43
N ALA A 227 3.65 18.73 12.52
CA ALA A 227 3.22 17.94 13.66
C ALA A 227 4.00 16.62 13.79
N ALA A 228 4.35 15.99 12.66
CA ALA A 228 5.18 14.79 12.64
C ALA A 228 6.64 15.07 13.01
N ALA A 229 7.20 16.23 12.64
CA ALA A 229 8.55 16.58 13.03
C ALA A 229 8.69 16.61 14.56
N GLY A 230 7.79 17.28 15.28
CA GLY A 230 7.93 17.43 16.74
C GLY A 230 9.29 18.03 17.15
N ASP A 231 9.69 17.81 18.40
CA ASP A 231 10.84 18.52 19.00
C ASP A 231 12.15 17.72 19.03
N ALA A 232 12.12 16.42 18.65
CA ALA A 232 13.27 15.50 18.77
C ALA A 232 14.02 15.33 17.43
N PRO A 233 15.12 16.07 17.16
CA PRO A 233 15.54 16.39 15.79
C PRO A 233 15.95 15.18 14.94
N PHE A 234 16.46 14.10 15.53
CA PHE A 234 16.99 12.97 14.77
C PHE A 234 15.91 11.96 14.35
N TYR A 235 15.08 11.49 15.29
CA TYR A 235 13.96 10.57 15.01
C TYR A 235 12.81 11.27 14.24
N ALA A 236 12.64 12.56 14.50
CA ALA A 236 11.76 13.44 13.75
C ALA A 236 12.02 13.39 12.23
N GLN A 237 13.28 13.31 11.81
CA GLN A 237 13.66 13.47 10.41
C GLN A 237 13.18 12.32 9.53
N ALA A 238 13.40 11.06 9.93
CA ALA A 238 12.97 9.92 9.14
C ALA A 238 11.44 9.87 9.02
N LYS A 239 10.74 10.04 10.15
CA LYS A 239 9.27 10.10 10.22
C LYS A 239 8.70 11.24 9.38
N SER A 240 9.20 12.47 9.55
CA SER A 240 8.71 13.64 8.80
C SER A 240 9.01 13.55 7.32
N ARG A 241 10.15 12.99 6.90
CA ARG A 241 10.45 12.71 5.48
C ARG A 241 9.47 11.71 4.88
N TYR A 242 9.16 10.64 5.62
CA TYR A 242 8.15 9.68 5.21
C TYR A 242 6.78 10.34 5.04
N VAL A 243 6.31 11.07 6.06
CA VAL A 243 5.03 11.79 6.03
C VAL A 243 5.00 12.82 4.89
N ALA A 244 6.11 13.53 4.65
CA ALA A 244 6.21 14.48 3.55
C ALA A 244 6.14 13.80 2.19
N ALA A 245 6.79 12.65 2.00
CA ALA A 245 6.72 11.90 0.76
C ALA A 245 5.31 11.31 0.52
N SER A 246 4.66 10.75 1.54
CA SER A 246 3.27 10.30 1.40
C SER A 246 2.33 11.47 1.10
N ALA A 247 2.55 12.63 1.73
CA ALA A 247 1.74 13.81 1.49
C ALA A 247 1.97 14.41 0.09
N LEU A 248 3.20 14.38 -0.40
CA LEU A 248 3.52 14.77 -1.76
C LEU A 248 2.84 13.84 -2.78
N ALA A 249 2.74 12.54 -2.51
CA ALA A 249 2.09 11.59 -3.42
C ALA A 249 0.60 11.94 -3.57
N VAL A 250 -0.08 12.27 -2.47
CA VAL A 250 -1.47 12.75 -2.49
C VAL A 250 -1.59 14.08 -3.24
N LEU A 251 -0.65 15.01 -3.08
CA LEU A 251 -0.65 16.26 -3.85
C LEU A 251 -0.56 15.98 -5.35
N VAL A 252 0.32 15.06 -5.77
CA VAL A 252 0.43 14.64 -7.17
C VAL A 252 -0.85 13.91 -7.62
N MET A 253 -1.50 13.11 -6.77
CA MET A 253 -2.80 12.50 -7.07
C MET A 253 -3.91 13.54 -7.29
N ILE A 254 -3.80 14.71 -6.66
CA ILE A 254 -4.74 15.81 -6.87
C ILE A 254 -4.41 16.54 -8.18
N VAL A 255 -3.15 16.93 -8.40
CA VAL A 255 -2.77 17.77 -9.54
C VAL A 255 -2.74 16.95 -10.84
N VAL A 256 -2.12 15.77 -10.79
CA VAL A 256 -1.94 14.87 -11.93
C VAL A 256 -2.29 13.42 -11.53
N PRO A 257 -3.59 13.09 -11.40
CA PRO A 257 -4.08 11.81 -10.86
C PRO A 257 -3.32 10.55 -11.31
N PRO A 258 -3.06 10.33 -12.61
CA PRO A 258 -2.44 9.08 -13.04
C PRO A 258 -1.04 8.89 -12.45
N TRP A 259 -0.23 9.96 -12.37
CA TRP A 259 1.14 9.88 -11.86
C TRP A 259 1.18 9.79 -10.34
N GLY A 260 0.25 10.45 -9.66
CA GLY A 260 0.10 10.29 -8.22
C GLY A 260 -0.23 8.84 -7.85
N SER A 261 -1.12 8.18 -8.61
CA SER A 261 -1.45 6.77 -8.40
C SER A 261 -0.27 5.84 -8.63
N VAL A 262 0.58 6.11 -9.64
CA VAL A 262 1.83 5.36 -9.88
C VAL A 262 2.76 5.46 -8.68
N ILE A 263 2.98 6.68 -8.16
CA ILE A 263 3.84 6.94 -7.01
C ILE A 263 3.28 6.24 -5.76
N ALA A 264 2.01 6.47 -5.45
CA ALA A 264 1.35 5.92 -4.26
C ALA A 264 1.33 4.38 -4.29
N SER A 265 1.00 3.78 -5.44
CA SER A 265 1.06 2.32 -5.62
C SER A 265 2.49 1.79 -5.45
N GLY A 266 3.48 2.46 -6.03
CA GLY A 266 4.88 2.07 -5.90
C GLY A 266 5.37 2.11 -4.45
N MET A 267 5.04 3.18 -3.72
CA MET A 267 5.34 3.28 -2.28
C MET A 267 4.66 2.15 -1.51
N HIS A 268 3.35 1.95 -1.71
CA HIS A 268 2.55 0.92 -1.04
C HIS A 268 3.10 -0.50 -1.25
N GLY A 269 3.49 -0.83 -2.49
CA GLY A 269 4.10 -2.12 -2.82
C GLY A 269 5.40 -2.37 -2.07
N ILE A 270 6.30 -1.37 -2.01
CA ILE A 270 7.57 -1.47 -1.29
C ILE A 270 7.32 -1.58 0.23
N GLU A 271 6.40 -0.79 0.78
CA GLU A 271 6.02 -0.84 2.21
C GLU A 271 5.62 -2.26 2.62
N TYR A 272 4.69 -2.86 1.88
CA TYR A 272 4.24 -4.21 2.17
C TYR A 272 5.32 -5.24 1.97
N PHE A 273 6.16 -5.12 0.94
CA PHE A 273 7.27 -6.04 0.74
C PHE A 273 8.21 -6.04 1.95
N LEU A 274 8.57 -4.85 2.46
CA LEU A 274 9.46 -4.71 3.60
C LEU A 274 8.82 -5.19 4.91
N LEU A 275 7.54 -4.87 5.16
CA LEU A 275 6.80 -5.37 6.30
C LEU A 275 6.65 -6.89 6.28
N THR A 276 6.19 -7.43 5.16
CA THR A 276 5.95 -8.87 4.99
C THR A 276 7.26 -9.64 5.13
N ARG A 277 8.34 -9.16 4.51
CA ARG A 277 9.68 -9.75 4.69
C ARG A 277 10.10 -9.80 6.15
N ARG A 278 9.82 -8.74 6.93
CA ARG A 278 10.13 -8.70 8.36
C ARG A 278 9.26 -9.68 9.16
N MET A 279 7.96 -9.73 8.87
CA MET A 279 7.02 -10.64 9.53
C MET A 279 7.22 -12.11 9.16
N LEU A 280 7.80 -12.38 7.99
CA LEU A 280 8.21 -13.71 7.57
C LEU A 280 9.56 -14.15 8.16
N ARG A 281 10.26 -13.33 8.95
CA ARG A 281 11.47 -13.82 9.63
C ARG A 281 11.09 -14.84 10.72
N PRO A 282 11.84 -15.94 10.86
CA PRO A 282 11.68 -16.84 11.98
C PRO A 282 11.88 -16.12 13.31
N PHE A 283 11.12 -16.48 14.33
CA PHE A 283 11.42 -16.08 15.70
C PHE A 283 12.47 -16.99 16.33
N PRO A 284 13.28 -16.47 17.28
CA PRO A 284 14.06 -17.33 18.17
C PRO A 284 13.12 -18.30 18.91
N GLY A 285 13.38 -19.60 18.80
CA GLY A 285 12.56 -20.65 19.44
C GLY A 285 11.35 -21.14 18.63
N GLU A 286 11.19 -20.73 17.37
CA GLU A 286 10.15 -21.28 16.48
C GLU A 286 10.53 -22.71 16.04
N GLU A 287 9.70 -23.71 16.36
CA GLU A 287 10.01 -25.15 16.16
C GLU A 287 10.22 -25.53 14.69
N THR A 288 9.49 -24.88 13.77
CA THR A 288 9.61 -25.08 12.32
C THR A 288 9.79 -23.73 11.63
N PRO A 289 11.02 -23.19 11.62
CA PRO A 289 11.26 -21.88 11.04
C PRO A 289 11.10 -21.99 9.52
N VAL A 290 9.97 -21.53 8.98
CA VAL A 290 9.84 -21.32 7.52
C VAL A 290 10.79 -20.20 7.15
N GLY A 291 12.00 -20.58 6.74
CA GLY A 291 13.10 -19.68 6.46
C GLY A 291 13.03 -19.05 5.07
N PRO A 292 13.94 -18.10 4.77
CA PRO A 292 14.00 -17.43 3.47
C PRO A 292 14.08 -18.38 2.28
N ARG A 293 14.69 -19.56 2.46
CA ARG A 293 14.85 -20.60 1.43
C ARG A 293 13.52 -21.21 0.94
N VAL A 294 12.47 -21.18 1.76
CA VAL A 294 11.13 -21.65 1.38
C VAL A 294 10.26 -20.47 0.97
N VAL A 295 10.34 -19.38 1.72
CA VAL A 295 9.55 -18.17 1.50
C VAL A 295 9.83 -17.53 0.15
N VAL A 296 11.10 -17.32 -0.21
CA VAL A 296 11.45 -16.61 -1.45
C VAL A 296 11.00 -17.37 -2.71
N PRO A 297 11.24 -18.68 -2.86
CA PRO A 297 10.67 -19.43 -3.99
C PRO A 297 9.14 -19.42 -4.01
N ALA A 298 8.48 -19.58 -2.86
CA ALA A 298 7.02 -19.52 -2.78
C ALA A 298 6.47 -18.15 -3.19
N MET A 299 7.15 -17.06 -2.81
CA MET A 299 6.83 -15.71 -3.29
C MET A 299 6.95 -15.65 -4.81
N LEU A 300 8.09 -16.05 -5.37
CA LEU A 300 8.34 -15.98 -6.82
C LEU A 300 7.31 -16.79 -7.61
N VAL A 301 7.01 -18.01 -7.19
CA VAL A 301 6.00 -18.88 -7.82
C VAL A 301 4.62 -18.23 -7.75
N ALA A 302 4.25 -17.67 -6.60
CA ALA A 302 2.94 -17.07 -6.43
C ALA A 302 2.80 -15.74 -7.20
N ILE A 303 3.88 -14.97 -7.36
CA ILE A 303 3.91 -13.72 -8.13
C ILE A 303 3.95 -13.97 -9.64
N ALA A 304 4.51 -15.09 -10.11
CA ALA A 304 4.70 -15.35 -11.54
C ALA A 304 3.43 -15.22 -12.40
N PRO A 305 2.25 -15.75 -12.01
CA PRO A 305 1.00 -15.53 -12.74
C PRO A 305 0.64 -14.05 -12.90
N LEU A 306 0.93 -13.22 -11.87
CA LEU A 306 0.70 -11.78 -11.91
C LEU A 306 1.55 -11.11 -12.98
N LEU A 307 2.83 -11.49 -13.04
CA LEU A 307 3.77 -10.95 -14.03
C LEU A 307 3.34 -11.35 -15.43
N VAL A 308 2.89 -12.59 -15.64
CA VAL A 308 2.39 -13.07 -16.94
C VAL A 308 1.14 -12.30 -17.38
N VAL A 309 0.16 -12.11 -16.50
CA VAL A 309 -1.03 -11.30 -16.80
C VAL A 309 -0.64 -9.84 -17.05
N GLY A 310 0.26 -9.29 -16.24
CA GLY A 310 0.79 -7.94 -16.41
C GLY A 310 1.43 -7.74 -17.78
N MET A 311 2.35 -8.62 -18.18
CA MET A 311 3.05 -8.56 -19.47
C MET A 311 2.12 -8.69 -20.69
N THR A 312 0.99 -9.38 -20.56
CA THR A 312 0.02 -9.57 -21.66
C THR A 312 -1.02 -8.45 -21.75
N THR A 313 -1.19 -7.65 -20.70
CA THR A 313 -2.22 -6.61 -20.60
C THR A 313 -1.67 -5.19 -20.61
N ALA A 314 -0.42 -4.99 -20.16
CA ALA A 314 0.22 -3.68 -20.15
C ALA A 314 1.75 -3.80 -20.26
N PRO A 315 2.42 -2.83 -20.91
CA PRO A 315 1.90 -1.82 -21.83
C PRO A 315 1.70 -2.36 -23.27
N PHE A 316 1.89 -3.65 -23.49
CA PHE A 316 2.04 -4.24 -24.82
C PHE A 316 0.72 -4.53 -25.56
N SER A 317 -0.44 -4.40 -24.90
CA SER A 317 -1.74 -4.59 -25.56
C SER A 317 -2.77 -3.53 -25.12
N PRO A 318 -3.19 -2.61 -26.01
CA PRO A 318 -4.19 -1.60 -25.69
C PRO A 318 -5.62 -2.14 -25.63
N ARG A 319 -5.85 -3.39 -26.09
CA ARG A 319 -7.14 -4.08 -26.04
C ARG A 319 -6.91 -5.53 -25.59
N PRO A 320 -7.02 -5.81 -24.30
CA PRO A 320 -6.90 -7.18 -23.82
C PRO A 320 -7.99 -8.04 -24.48
N GLY A 321 -7.60 -9.19 -25.02
CA GLY A 321 -8.55 -10.18 -25.53
C GLY A 321 -9.40 -10.77 -24.40
N ARG A 322 -10.46 -11.52 -24.74
CA ARG A 322 -11.43 -12.06 -23.76
C ARG A 322 -10.78 -12.79 -22.57
N LEU A 323 -9.77 -13.62 -22.83
CA LEU A 323 -9.04 -14.33 -21.77
C LEU A 323 -8.27 -13.37 -20.86
N ALA A 324 -7.64 -12.34 -21.44
CA ALA A 324 -6.92 -11.32 -20.69
C ALA A 324 -7.88 -10.46 -19.84
N THR A 325 -9.07 -10.13 -20.36
CA THR A 325 -10.12 -9.45 -19.58
C THR A 325 -10.59 -10.29 -18.38
N LEU A 326 -10.85 -11.58 -18.59
CA LEU A 326 -11.22 -12.49 -17.49
C LEU A 326 -10.09 -12.61 -16.45
N ALA A 327 -8.84 -12.67 -16.90
CA ALA A 327 -7.69 -12.69 -16.01
C ALA A 327 -7.60 -11.39 -15.19
N MET A 328 -7.85 -10.22 -15.79
CA MET A 328 -7.91 -8.94 -15.06
C MET A 328 -9.04 -8.91 -14.03
N PHE A 329 -10.23 -9.45 -14.35
CA PHE A 329 -11.33 -9.53 -13.39
C PHE A 329 -11.00 -10.45 -12.22
N ALA A 330 -10.43 -11.62 -12.50
CA ALA A 330 -9.96 -12.53 -11.46
C ALA A 330 -8.90 -11.86 -10.58
N MET A 331 -7.99 -11.11 -11.19
CA MET A 331 -6.94 -10.38 -10.48
C MET A 331 -7.47 -9.26 -9.59
N ASN A 332 -8.35 -8.40 -10.09
CA ASN A 332 -8.97 -7.35 -9.29
C ASN A 332 -9.86 -7.93 -8.18
N ALA A 333 -10.51 -9.07 -8.42
CA ALA A 333 -11.24 -9.79 -7.39
C ALA A 333 -10.32 -10.34 -6.29
N VAL A 334 -9.14 -10.85 -6.64
CA VAL A 334 -8.10 -11.25 -5.67
C VAL A 334 -7.65 -10.03 -4.86
N VAL A 335 -7.50 -8.86 -5.48
CA VAL A 335 -7.18 -7.63 -4.77
C VAL A 335 -8.24 -7.30 -3.71
N LEU A 336 -9.53 -7.31 -4.08
CA LEU A 336 -10.61 -7.03 -3.12
C LEU A 336 -10.68 -8.08 -1.99
N ALA A 337 -10.46 -9.35 -2.31
CA ALA A 337 -10.38 -10.42 -1.31
C ALA A 337 -9.21 -10.21 -0.34
N HIS A 338 -8.09 -9.67 -0.83
CA HIS A 338 -6.96 -9.30 0.00
C HIS A 338 -7.31 -8.15 0.95
N TYR A 339 -8.01 -7.10 0.50
CA TYR A 339 -8.41 -6.00 1.40
C TYR A 339 -9.23 -6.53 2.57
N PHE A 340 -10.10 -7.52 2.32
CA PHE A 340 -10.80 -8.22 3.37
C PHE A 340 -9.83 -8.93 4.32
N ALA A 341 -8.95 -9.80 3.81
CA ALA A 341 -8.00 -10.57 4.65
C ALA A 341 -7.03 -9.68 5.44
N ASP A 342 -6.54 -8.62 4.81
CA ASP A 342 -5.60 -7.65 5.36
C ASP A 342 -6.22 -6.89 6.54
N ALA A 343 -7.48 -6.50 6.43
CA ALA A 343 -8.24 -5.85 7.51
C ALA A 343 -8.36 -6.70 8.78
N PHE A 344 -8.20 -8.03 8.69
CA PHE A 344 -8.14 -8.93 9.85
C PHE A 344 -6.69 -9.19 10.30
N THR A 345 -5.73 -9.21 9.38
CA THR A 345 -4.31 -9.45 9.66
C THR A 345 -3.67 -8.29 10.41
N TYR A 346 -4.02 -7.06 10.04
CA TYR A 346 -3.53 -5.82 10.66
C TYR A 346 -4.57 -5.17 11.57
N ARG A 347 -5.52 -5.96 12.09
CA ARG A 347 -6.58 -5.49 12.99
C ARG A 347 -6.06 -5.23 14.39
N PHE A 348 -5.20 -4.22 14.56
CA PHE A 348 -4.53 -3.92 15.83
C PHE A 348 -5.46 -3.50 16.98
N ARG A 349 -6.77 -3.30 16.72
CA ARG A 349 -7.79 -3.21 17.77
C ARG A 349 -8.02 -4.52 18.52
N ILE A 350 -7.70 -5.67 17.92
CA ILE A 350 -7.71 -6.97 18.60
C ILE A 350 -6.36 -7.12 19.32
N PRO A 351 -6.34 -7.22 20.66
CA PRO A 351 -5.09 -7.23 21.43
C PRO A 351 -4.12 -8.34 21.01
N SER A 352 -4.63 -9.55 20.73
CA SER A 352 -3.81 -10.69 20.34
C SER A 352 -3.19 -10.55 18.95
N VAL A 353 -3.95 -10.04 17.98
CA VAL A 353 -3.46 -9.70 16.63
C VAL A 353 -2.37 -8.63 16.73
N ARG A 354 -2.63 -7.57 17.50
CA ARG A 354 -1.65 -6.50 17.75
C ARG A 354 -0.38 -7.04 18.38
N LYS A 355 -0.49 -7.88 19.41
CA LYS A 355 0.64 -8.49 20.10
C LYS A 355 1.53 -9.26 19.12
N ASN A 356 0.94 -10.16 18.33
CA ASN A 356 1.70 -11.03 17.42
C ASN A 356 2.33 -10.22 16.27
N ALA A 357 1.57 -9.32 15.65
CA ALA A 357 2.07 -8.50 14.55
C ALA A 357 3.16 -7.52 15.00
N LEU A 358 2.99 -6.82 16.14
CA LEU A 358 4.02 -5.92 16.66
C LEU A 358 5.27 -6.67 17.09
N ALA A 359 5.14 -7.84 17.71
CA ALA A 359 6.29 -8.68 18.03
C ALA A 359 7.07 -9.07 16.75
N ARG A 360 6.38 -9.54 15.70
CA ARG A 360 7.00 -9.91 14.41
C ARG A 360 7.64 -8.71 13.72
N LEU A 361 7.10 -7.52 13.93
CA LEU A 361 7.66 -6.26 13.45
C LEU A 361 8.76 -5.70 14.37
N GLY A 362 9.11 -6.38 15.47
CA GLY A 362 10.16 -5.95 16.41
C GLY A 362 9.78 -4.74 17.28
N PHE A 363 8.49 -4.54 17.53
CA PHE A 363 7.93 -3.50 18.42
C PHE A 363 7.29 -4.07 19.69
N GLY A 364 7.35 -5.40 19.87
CA GLY A 364 6.79 -6.09 21.03
C GLY A 364 7.80 -7.11 21.58
N PRO A 365 7.56 -7.62 22.81
CA PRO A 365 8.38 -8.69 23.37
C PRO A 365 8.33 -9.93 22.48
N PRO A 366 9.38 -10.78 22.48
CA PRO A 366 9.37 -12.04 21.76
C PRO A 366 8.13 -12.87 22.11
N LEU A 367 7.52 -13.52 21.11
CA LEU A 367 6.43 -14.44 21.38
C LEU A 367 6.99 -15.67 22.09
N ALA A 368 6.44 -16.00 23.26
CA ALA A 368 6.78 -17.24 23.95
C ALA A 368 6.47 -18.44 23.04
N PRO A 369 7.33 -19.48 23.02
CA PRO A 369 7.01 -20.72 22.30
C PRO A 369 5.68 -21.25 22.84
N LYS A 370 4.72 -21.46 21.93
CA LYS A 370 3.52 -22.23 22.27
C LYS A 370 3.94 -23.69 22.22
N GLY A 371 4.04 -24.32 23.40
CA GLY A 371 4.26 -25.76 23.52
C GLY A 371 3.06 -26.59 23.07
#